data_AF-A0A846MNE0-F1
#
_entry.id   AF-A0A846MNE0-F1
#
_cell.length_a   1.000
_cell.length_b   1.000
_cell.length_c   1.000
_cell.angle_alpha   90.00
_cell.angle_beta   90.00
_cell.angle_gamma   90.00
#
_symmetry.space_group_name_H-M   'P 1'
#
loop_
_entity.id
_entity.type
_entity.pdbx_description
1 polymer ?
#
loop_
_entity_poly.entity_id
_entity_poly.type
_entity_poly.pdbx_seq_one_letter_code
_entity_poly.pdbx_strand_id
1 'polypeptide(L)'
;MKTTYLKNSLWVLSVLLALGGMYGWWLRPQVQAFLWTGEANIVSYWVAVFYPRFAIERHRFDASYFLFLADQIVLRAGLVITAIAIWEAWQRRGQRAFCRIIPLSEVGYFVRYFAFVLLLYTYDWCYLFYNLSFFVAFFEPLGFVHFLPAFSLPWLWSLWGVMILTALRALYLGRGSFLPASLFLVLQAYLYSFGKLDHTFAPFTYVCLLMPWWEVACWRAQKKGFSFCSATPLLYMQVAIAFCYVQAGMEKLLLGGSAWWNANHLRTFLLVHGQATGRALAASPDLLLEAASVLVLLWQLAFVGVLHPKSRLFFIFTGFLFHLANYLFLGVGWWLHTYVWCYPFFFDSLSGLRQFVRFLKINAYRQKQ
;
A
#
# COMPACT_ATOMS: atom_id res chain seq x y z
N MET A 1 26.99 -14.65 18.13
CA MET A 1 25.80 -14.71 17.24
C MET A 1 24.48 -14.96 17.99
N LYS A 2 24.34 -16.02 18.81
CA LYS A 2 23.07 -16.34 19.51
C LYS A 2 22.52 -15.19 20.39
N THR A 3 23.40 -14.42 21.05
CA THR A 3 23.03 -13.31 21.95
C THR A 3 22.36 -12.12 21.24
N THR A 4 22.80 -11.76 20.03
CA THR A 4 22.22 -10.64 19.27
C THR A 4 20.82 -10.96 18.73
N TYR A 5 20.57 -12.21 18.34
CA TYR A 5 19.23 -12.65 17.91
C TYR A 5 18.23 -12.60 19.05
N LEU A 6 18.61 -13.16 20.20
CA LEU A 6 17.79 -13.11 21.40
C LEU A 6 17.46 -11.66 21.77
N LYS A 7 18.45 -10.76 21.74
CA LYS A 7 18.24 -9.33 22.01
C LYS A 7 17.23 -8.69 21.04
N ASN A 8 17.32 -8.94 19.73
CA ASN A 8 16.40 -8.34 18.76
C ASN A 8 14.98 -8.92 18.84
N SER A 9 14.85 -10.24 19.03
CA SER A 9 13.55 -10.89 19.22
C SER A 9 12.88 -10.43 20.51
N LEU A 10 13.64 -10.28 21.60
CA LEU A 10 13.14 -9.70 22.84
C LEU A 10 12.72 -8.24 22.65
N TRP A 11 13.47 -7.43 21.90
CA TRP A 11 13.08 -6.05 21.59
C TRP A 11 11.75 -5.98 20.82
N VAL A 12 11.59 -6.79 19.78
CA VAL A 12 10.34 -6.85 19.01
C VAL A 12 9.19 -7.30 19.91
N LEU A 13 9.39 -8.35 20.70
CA LEU A 13 8.37 -8.84 21.64
C LEU A 13 8.02 -7.75 22.67
N SER A 14 9.00 -7.05 23.22
CA SER A 14 8.79 -5.93 24.14
C SER A 14 8.01 -4.80 23.48
N VAL A 15 8.31 -4.46 22.22
CA VAL A 15 7.55 -3.44 21.47
C VAL A 15 6.11 -3.91 21.24
N LEU A 16 5.89 -5.17 20.85
CA LEU A 16 4.55 -5.72 20.64
C LEU A 16 3.74 -5.78 21.94
N LEU A 17 4.36 -6.20 23.05
CA LEU A 17 3.75 -6.21 24.37
C LEU A 17 3.47 -4.80 24.87
N ALA A 18 4.37 -3.85 24.64
CA ALA A 18 4.15 -2.44 24.97
C ALA A 18 3.01 -1.84 24.16
N LEU A 19 2.93 -2.11 22.84
CA LEU A 19 1.84 -1.66 21.98
C LEU A 19 0.51 -2.31 22.37
N GLY A 20 0.50 -3.62 22.62
CA GLY A 20 -0.68 -4.36 23.07
C GLY A 20 -1.15 -3.91 24.45
N GLY A 21 -0.22 -3.69 25.39
CA GLY A 21 -0.50 -3.17 26.72
C GLY A 21 -1.00 -1.73 26.68
N MET A 22 -0.35 -0.85 25.91
CA MET A 22 -0.79 0.53 25.69
C MET A 22 -2.18 0.57 25.06
N TYR A 23 -2.47 -0.31 24.10
CA TYR A 23 -3.80 -0.41 23.53
C TYR A 23 -4.82 -0.90 24.55
N GLY A 24 -4.61 -2.08 25.13
CA GLY A 24 -5.58 -2.72 26.03
C GLY A 24 -5.85 -1.93 27.31
N TRP A 25 -4.81 -1.37 27.93
CA TRP A 25 -4.93 -0.66 29.20
C TRP A 25 -5.37 0.79 29.04
N TRP A 26 -4.85 1.50 28.05
CA TRP A 26 -4.99 2.96 27.98
C TRP A 26 -5.82 3.43 26.79
N LEU A 27 -5.53 2.98 25.58
CA LEU A 27 -6.19 3.51 24.38
C LEU A 27 -7.60 2.94 24.19
N ARG A 28 -7.80 1.63 24.41
CA ARG A 28 -9.08 0.95 24.21
C ARG A 28 -10.17 1.46 25.17
N PRO A 29 -9.92 1.70 26.47
CA PRO A 29 -10.91 2.34 27.34
C PRO A 29 -11.29 3.75 26.90
N GLN A 30 -10.35 4.54 26.36
CA GLN A 30 -10.65 5.86 25.82
C GLN A 30 -11.49 5.80 24.52
N VAL A 31 -11.22 4.81 23.66
CA VAL A 31 -12.08 4.51 22.51
C VAL A 31 -13.48 4.16 23.00
N GLN A 32 -13.61 3.30 24.02
CA GLN A 32 -14.92 2.94 24.58
C GLN A 32 -15.64 4.15 25.20
N ALA A 33 -14.96 4.96 25.99
CA ALA A 33 -15.53 6.19 26.55
C ALA A 33 -16.06 7.09 25.42
N PHE A 34 -15.23 7.38 24.42
CA PHE A 34 -15.65 8.18 23.27
C PHE A 34 -16.87 7.60 22.53
N LEU A 35 -16.87 6.28 22.26
CA LEU A 35 -17.92 5.64 21.48
C LEU A 35 -19.26 5.51 22.22
N TRP A 36 -19.24 5.25 23.54
CA TRP A 36 -20.46 5.01 24.33
C TRP A 36 -21.00 6.25 25.04
N THR A 37 -20.13 7.13 25.53
CA THR A 37 -20.56 8.33 26.29
C THR A 37 -20.47 9.61 25.47
N GLY A 38 -19.77 9.59 24.33
CA GLY A 38 -19.49 10.79 23.54
C GLY A 38 -18.48 11.73 24.20
N GLU A 39 -17.79 11.28 25.26
CA GLU A 39 -16.83 12.08 26.01
C GLU A 39 -15.66 12.56 25.11
N ALA A 40 -15.37 13.85 25.19
CA ALA A 40 -14.24 14.44 24.49
C ALA A 40 -12.92 14.01 25.16
N ASN A 41 -12.04 13.37 24.40
CA ASN A 41 -10.73 12.92 24.85
C ASN A 41 -9.71 12.98 23.71
N ILE A 42 -8.48 12.48 23.94
CA ILE A 42 -7.44 12.52 22.89
C ILE A 42 -7.82 11.68 21.66
N VAL A 43 -8.55 10.58 21.86
CA VAL A 43 -9.03 9.70 20.78
C VAL A 43 -10.07 10.42 19.94
N SER A 44 -11.04 11.10 20.57
CA SER A 44 -12.05 11.86 19.84
C SER A 44 -11.42 12.96 18.99
N TYR A 45 -10.37 13.62 19.50
CA TYR A 45 -9.60 14.61 18.74
C TYR A 45 -8.88 13.97 17.53
N TRP A 46 -8.19 12.85 17.72
CA TRP A 46 -7.52 12.16 16.61
C TRP A 46 -8.51 11.64 15.57
N VAL A 47 -9.65 11.09 15.99
CA VAL A 47 -10.70 10.66 15.07
C VAL A 47 -11.25 11.83 14.27
N ALA A 48 -11.47 12.99 14.91
CA ALA A 48 -11.92 14.18 14.19
C ALA A 48 -10.90 14.66 13.13
N VAL A 49 -9.59 14.62 13.45
CA VAL A 49 -8.52 15.11 12.55
C VAL A 49 -8.22 14.14 11.40
N PHE A 50 -8.23 12.82 11.66
CA PHE A 50 -7.79 11.82 10.68
C PHE A 50 -8.96 11.05 10.04
N TYR A 51 -10.15 11.09 10.64
CA TYR A 51 -11.34 10.37 10.17
C TYR A 51 -12.65 11.15 10.43
N PRO A 52 -12.82 12.37 9.90
CA PRO A 52 -14.00 13.23 10.12
C PRO A 52 -15.30 12.56 9.68
N ARG A 53 -15.24 11.65 8.69
CA ARG A 53 -16.39 10.82 8.26
C ARG A 53 -17.01 9.99 9.39
N PHE A 54 -16.26 9.72 10.46
CA PHE A 54 -16.76 9.08 11.67
C PHE A 54 -18.01 9.77 12.24
N ALA A 55 -18.09 11.11 12.15
CA ALA A 55 -19.22 11.87 12.68
C ALA A 55 -20.56 11.46 12.04
N ILE A 56 -20.55 11.09 10.76
CA ILE A 56 -21.72 10.61 10.02
C ILE A 56 -21.91 9.10 10.24
N GLU A 57 -20.82 8.33 10.17
CA GLU A 57 -20.90 6.87 10.25
C GLU A 57 -21.33 6.35 11.61
N ARG A 58 -21.02 7.05 12.70
CA ARG A 58 -21.48 6.68 14.05
C ARG A 58 -23.00 6.68 14.21
N HIS A 59 -23.73 7.31 13.29
CA HIS A 59 -25.20 7.25 13.23
C HIS A 59 -25.71 6.04 12.45
N ARG A 60 -24.85 5.38 11.66
CA ARG A 60 -25.19 4.25 10.79
C ARG A 60 -24.80 2.90 11.39
N PHE A 61 -23.82 2.90 12.28
CA PHE A 61 -23.26 1.69 12.87
C PHE A 61 -23.17 1.83 14.39
N ASP A 62 -23.32 0.72 15.10
CA ASP A 62 -23.22 0.70 16.55
C ASP A 62 -21.79 0.96 17.04
N ALA A 63 -21.67 1.47 18.27
CA ALA A 63 -20.38 1.65 18.95
C ALA A 63 -19.52 0.37 18.95
N SER A 64 -20.14 -0.80 19.08
CA SER A 64 -19.47 -2.11 19.03
C SER A 64 -18.76 -2.36 17.70
N TYR A 65 -19.33 -1.90 16.57
CA TYR A 65 -18.72 -2.02 15.25
C TYR A 65 -17.40 -1.23 15.17
N PHE A 66 -17.38 0.01 15.67
CA PHE A 66 -16.16 0.82 15.66
C PHE A 66 -15.11 0.36 16.65
N LEU A 67 -15.52 -0.15 17.82
CA LEU A 67 -14.60 -0.78 18.74
C LEU A 67 -13.94 -2.00 18.10
N PHE A 68 -14.73 -2.82 17.41
CA PHE A 68 -14.23 -3.96 16.64
C PHE A 68 -13.26 -3.53 15.52
N LEU A 69 -13.56 -2.45 14.79
CA LEU A 69 -12.63 -1.89 13.80
C LEU A 69 -11.32 -1.43 14.44
N ALA A 70 -11.38 -0.76 15.59
CA ALA A 70 -10.19 -0.34 16.32
C ALA A 70 -9.35 -1.55 16.79
N ASP A 71 -10.01 -2.57 17.37
CA ASP A 71 -9.37 -3.82 17.80
C ASP A 71 -8.65 -4.48 16.59
N GLN A 72 -9.30 -4.50 15.42
CA GLN A 72 -8.73 -5.04 14.18
C GLN A 72 -7.54 -4.24 13.63
N ILE A 73 -7.58 -2.92 13.67
CA ILE A 73 -6.48 -2.09 13.20
C ILE A 73 -5.23 -2.38 14.03
N VAL A 74 -5.37 -2.48 15.35
CA VAL A 74 -4.25 -2.80 16.26
C VAL A 74 -3.74 -4.22 16.01
N LEU A 75 -4.65 -5.20 15.85
CA LEU A 75 -4.27 -6.56 15.52
C LEU A 75 -3.49 -6.63 14.20
N ARG A 76 -3.98 -5.97 13.14
CA ARG A 76 -3.31 -5.91 11.82
C ARG A 76 -1.95 -5.24 11.92
N ALA A 77 -1.84 -4.13 12.64
CA ALA A 77 -0.57 -3.44 12.87
C ALA A 77 0.43 -4.33 13.62
N GLY A 78 -0.01 -5.00 14.70
CA GLY A 78 0.81 -5.94 15.46
C GLY A 78 1.30 -7.11 14.61
N LEU A 79 0.43 -7.67 13.76
CA LEU A 79 0.79 -8.76 12.84
C LEU A 79 1.81 -8.31 11.78
N VAL A 80 1.67 -7.10 11.24
CA VAL A 80 2.65 -6.53 10.29
C VAL A 80 4.00 -6.33 10.96
N ILE A 81 4.05 -5.72 12.15
CA ILE A 81 5.30 -5.52 12.91
C ILE A 81 5.96 -6.87 13.22
N THR A 82 5.17 -7.85 13.67
CA THR A 82 5.64 -9.20 13.96
C THR A 82 6.20 -9.87 12.69
N ALA A 83 5.50 -9.76 11.57
CA ALA A 83 5.91 -10.37 10.32
C ALA A 83 7.18 -9.72 9.75
N ILE A 84 7.30 -8.38 9.82
CA ILE A 84 8.54 -7.66 9.47
C ILE A 84 9.70 -8.14 10.36
N ALA A 85 9.48 -8.27 11.67
CA ALA A 85 10.50 -8.73 12.58
C ALA A 85 10.94 -10.19 12.36
N ILE A 86 9.99 -11.10 12.11
CA ILE A 86 10.27 -12.50 11.75
C ILE A 86 11.07 -12.54 10.45
N TRP A 87 10.65 -11.76 9.45
CA TRP A 87 11.32 -11.69 8.16
C TRP A 87 12.74 -11.12 8.30
N GLU A 88 12.95 -10.04 9.05
CA GLU A 88 14.28 -9.51 9.41
C GLU A 88 15.15 -10.57 10.10
N ALA A 89 14.60 -11.29 11.08
CA ALA A 89 15.33 -12.34 11.79
C ALA A 89 15.71 -13.51 10.87
N TRP A 90 14.79 -13.92 9.98
CA TRP A 90 15.02 -14.97 8.99
C TRP A 90 16.11 -14.59 7.99
N GLN A 91 16.08 -13.37 7.46
CA GLN A 91 17.10 -12.86 6.54
C GLN A 91 18.50 -12.85 7.18
N ARG A 92 18.60 -12.44 8.46
CA ARG A 92 19.88 -12.43 9.19
C ARG A 92 20.47 -13.82 9.37
N ARG A 93 19.64 -14.86 9.61
CA ARG A 93 20.11 -16.25 9.79
C ARG A 93 20.77 -16.84 8.55
N GLY A 94 20.37 -16.40 7.36
CA GLY A 94 20.85 -16.97 6.10
C GLY A 94 22.19 -16.45 5.58
N GLN A 95 22.93 -15.60 6.32
CA GLN A 95 24.08 -14.82 5.81
C GLN A 95 23.81 -14.03 4.51
N ARG A 96 22.56 -13.95 4.05
CA ARG A 96 22.09 -13.06 2.97
C ARG A 96 21.95 -11.63 3.47
N ALA A 97 22.93 -11.20 4.27
CA ALA A 97 22.91 -9.91 4.93
C ALA A 97 22.79 -8.82 3.86
N PHE A 98 21.65 -8.13 3.90
CA PHE A 98 21.39 -6.68 3.80
C PHE A 98 22.19 -5.80 2.83
N CYS A 99 23.42 -6.13 2.50
CA CYS A 99 24.26 -5.42 1.55
C CYS A 99 23.99 -5.92 0.12
N ARG A 100 22.72 -6.04 -0.26
CA ARG A 100 22.43 -6.02 -1.69
C ARG A 100 22.72 -4.60 -2.13
N ILE A 101 23.83 -4.45 -2.84
CA ILE A 101 24.25 -3.17 -3.40
C ILE A 101 23.60 -3.00 -4.76
N ILE A 102 23.10 -1.80 -5.02
CA ILE A 102 22.52 -1.42 -6.31
C ILE A 102 23.42 -0.34 -6.91
N PRO A 103 23.83 -0.47 -8.18
CA PRO A 103 24.57 0.59 -8.87
C PRO A 103 23.79 1.90 -8.83
N LEU A 104 24.47 3.03 -8.63
CA LEU A 104 23.80 4.34 -8.58
C LEU A 104 23.01 4.65 -9.86
N SER A 105 23.45 4.14 -11.01
CA SER A 105 22.74 4.25 -12.29
C SER A 105 21.36 3.58 -12.29
N GLU A 106 21.23 2.43 -11.62
CA GLU A 106 19.96 1.70 -11.49
C GLU A 106 18.96 2.49 -10.63
N VAL A 107 19.43 3.15 -9.57
CA VAL A 107 18.56 4.03 -8.76
C VAL A 107 18.05 5.19 -9.60
N GLY A 108 18.89 5.77 -10.46
CA GLY A 108 18.45 6.75 -11.45
C GLY A 108 17.32 6.22 -12.33
N TYR A 109 17.38 4.97 -12.81
CA TYR A 109 16.26 4.37 -13.56
C TYR A 109 15.00 4.20 -12.71
N PHE A 110 15.11 3.79 -11.44
CA PHE A 110 13.96 3.71 -10.54
C PHE A 110 13.32 5.07 -10.27
N VAL A 111 14.11 6.15 -10.11
CA VAL A 111 13.58 7.51 -9.95
C VAL A 111 12.84 7.96 -11.22
N ARG A 112 13.38 7.65 -12.41
CA ARG A 112 12.70 7.94 -13.68
C ARG A 112 11.39 7.17 -13.79
N TYR A 113 11.42 5.87 -13.49
CA TYR A 113 10.22 5.04 -13.51
C TYR A 113 9.17 5.52 -12.50
N PHE A 114 9.58 5.84 -11.28
CA PHE A 114 8.73 6.46 -10.27
C PHE A 114 8.04 7.73 -10.80
N ALA A 115 8.81 8.64 -11.41
CA ALA A 115 8.28 9.88 -11.95
C ALA A 115 7.31 9.62 -13.12
N PHE A 116 7.63 8.67 -14.01
CA PHE A 116 6.72 8.24 -15.08
C PHE A 116 5.40 7.70 -14.53
N VAL A 117 5.47 6.82 -13.53
CA VAL A 117 4.29 6.22 -12.89
C VAL A 117 3.45 7.29 -12.19
N LEU A 118 4.08 8.24 -11.50
CA LEU A 118 3.40 9.38 -10.89
C LEU A 118 2.65 10.22 -11.93
N LEU A 119 3.30 10.57 -13.05
CA LEU A 119 2.66 11.30 -14.16
C LEU A 119 1.47 10.52 -14.73
N LEU A 120 1.64 9.21 -14.93
CA LEU A 120 0.58 8.33 -15.42
C LEU A 120 -0.62 8.29 -14.48
N TYR A 121 -0.44 8.28 -13.16
CA TYR A 121 -1.54 8.17 -12.18
C TYR A 121 -2.24 9.47 -11.87
N THR A 122 -1.58 10.58 -12.14
CA THR A 122 -2.10 11.90 -11.83
C THR A 122 -2.59 12.62 -13.08
N TYR A 123 -2.62 11.94 -14.23
CA TYR A 123 -2.98 12.52 -15.52
C TYR A 123 -4.41 13.09 -15.54
N ASP A 124 -5.33 12.46 -14.80
CA ASP A 124 -6.75 12.82 -14.72
C ASP A 124 -7.12 13.58 -13.43
N TRP A 125 -6.15 13.83 -12.55
CA TRP A 125 -6.42 14.51 -11.28
C TRP A 125 -6.96 15.93 -11.48
N CYS A 126 -6.56 16.62 -12.55
CA CYS A 126 -7.14 17.91 -12.90
C CYS A 126 -8.66 17.83 -13.12
N TYR A 127 -9.13 16.76 -13.77
CA TYR A 127 -10.54 16.48 -13.98
C TYR A 127 -11.24 16.07 -12.68
N LEU A 128 -10.58 15.25 -11.84
CA LEU A 128 -11.10 14.90 -10.51
C LEU A 128 -11.27 16.14 -9.64
N PHE A 129 -10.29 17.05 -9.57
CA PHE A 129 -10.40 18.29 -8.82
C PHE A 129 -11.50 19.20 -9.36
N TYR A 130 -11.65 19.29 -10.68
CA TYR A 130 -12.76 20.02 -11.29
C TYR A 130 -14.11 19.45 -10.86
N ASN A 131 -14.31 18.14 -10.95
CA ASN A 131 -15.56 17.50 -10.53
C ASN A 131 -15.83 17.69 -9.03
N LEU A 132 -14.81 17.55 -8.20
CA LEU A 132 -14.92 17.73 -6.75
C LEU A 132 -15.22 19.18 -6.35
N SER A 133 -14.92 20.16 -7.20
CA SER A 133 -15.26 21.56 -6.95
C SER A 133 -16.79 21.78 -6.84
N PHE A 134 -17.60 20.95 -7.50
CA PHE A 134 -19.07 20.97 -7.36
C PHE A 134 -19.56 20.39 -6.03
N PHE A 135 -18.70 19.65 -5.32
CA PHE A 135 -18.99 18.99 -4.06
C PHE A 135 -18.25 19.62 -2.88
N VAL A 136 -17.74 20.86 -3.03
CA VAL A 136 -16.91 21.52 -2.01
C VAL A 136 -17.58 21.62 -0.64
N ALA A 137 -18.92 21.63 -0.58
CA ALA A 137 -19.68 21.59 0.67
C ALA A 137 -19.46 20.31 1.49
N PHE A 138 -18.95 19.24 0.88
CA PHE A 138 -18.62 17.97 1.52
C PHE A 138 -17.11 17.82 1.80
N PHE A 139 -16.33 18.88 1.60
CA PHE A 139 -14.90 18.86 1.86
C PHE A 139 -14.60 18.97 3.36
N GLU A 140 -14.04 17.91 3.92
CA GLU A 140 -13.61 17.82 5.31
C GLU A 140 -12.10 17.56 5.35
N PRO A 141 -11.25 18.60 5.52
CA PRO A 141 -9.80 18.47 5.41
C PRO A 141 -9.26 17.43 6.38
N LEU A 142 -8.30 16.59 5.94
CA LEU A 142 -7.67 15.55 6.76
C LEU A 142 -6.26 15.93 7.22
N GLY A 143 -5.94 15.70 8.48
CA GLY A 143 -4.58 15.79 9.01
C GLY A 143 -3.92 17.14 8.75
N PHE A 144 -2.79 17.17 8.04
CA PHE A 144 -2.08 18.43 7.76
C PHE A 144 -2.82 19.33 6.76
N VAL A 145 -3.81 18.80 6.03
CA VAL A 145 -4.63 19.59 5.10
C VAL A 145 -5.46 20.63 5.86
N HIS A 146 -5.76 20.43 7.15
CA HIS A 146 -6.40 21.43 8.00
C HIS A 146 -5.65 22.77 8.08
N PHE A 147 -4.33 22.75 7.92
CA PHE A 147 -3.49 23.95 7.96
C PHE A 147 -3.28 24.60 6.60
N LEU A 148 -3.77 23.95 5.53
CA LEU A 148 -3.69 24.47 4.18
C LEU A 148 -4.95 25.28 3.87
N PRO A 149 -4.93 26.11 2.82
CA PRO A 149 -6.13 26.81 2.37
C PRO A 149 -7.30 25.83 2.15
N ALA A 150 -8.51 26.29 2.44
CA ALA A 150 -9.73 25.59 2.07
C ALA A 150 -9.71 25.22 0.58
N PHE A 151 -10.50 24.21 0.20
CA PHE A 151 -10.53 23.72 -1.18
C PHE A 151 -10.70 24.88 -2.16
N SER A 152 -9.71 25.05 -3.05
CA SER A 152 -9.65 26.10 -4.05
C SER A 152 -9.11 25.51 -5.34
N LEU A 153 -9.94 25.53 -6.40
CA LEU A 153 -9.58 24.91 -7.67
C LEU A 153 -8.29 25.52 -8.29
N PRO A 154 -8.11 26.86 -8.36
CA PRO A 154 -6.87 27.45 -8.86
C PRO A 154 -5.62 27.04 -8.07
N TRP A 155 -5.75 26.93 -6.75
CA TRP A 155 -4.67 26.48 -5.88
C TRP A 155 -4.29 25.02 -6.15
N LEU A 156 -5.28 24.12 -6.21
CA LEU A 156 -5.05 22.69 -6.48
C LEU A 156 -4.47 22.46 -7.87
N TRP A 157 -4.93 23.21 -8.88
CA TRP A 157 -4.35 23.17 -10.23
C TRP A 157 -2.91 23.66 -10.24
N SER A 158 -2.58 24.68 -9.46
CA SER A 158 -1.21 25.18 -9.33
C SER A 158 -0.31 24.14 -8.68
N LEU A 159 -0.74 23.53 -7.57
CA LEU A 159 0.01 22.46 -6.89
C LEU A 159 0.20 21.24 -7.80
N TRP A 160 -0.85 20.83 -8.51
CA TRP A 160 -0.78 19.74 -9.48
C TRP A 160 0.16 20.09 -10.63
N GLY A 161 0.09 21.31 -11.18
CA GLY A 161 1.02 21.79 -12.22
C GLY A 161 2.48 21.74 -11.75
N VAL A 162 2.77 22.21 -10.55
CA VAL A 162 4.11 22.12 -9.95
C VAL A 162 4.53 20.66 -9.76
N MET A 163 3.63 19.79 -9.32
CA MET A 163 3.90 18.36 -9.20
C MET A 163 4.26 17.74 -10.55
N ILE A 164 3.50 18.03 -11.62
CA ILE A 164 3.78 17.54 -12.98
C ILE A 164 5.14 18.05 -13.46
N LEU A 165 5.43 19.35 -13.34
CA LEU A 165 6.70 19.93 -13.78
C LEU A 165 7.90 19.32 -13.02
N THR A 166 7.75 19.12 -11.72
CA THR A 166 8.82 18.54 -10.89
C THR A 166 8.99 17.05 -11.11
N ALA A 167 7.90 16.32 -11.43
CA ALA A 167 7.96 14.93 -11.88
C ALA A 167 8.62 14.81 -13.26
N LEU A 168 8.29 15.66 -14.23
CA LEU A 168 8.97 15.70 -15.54
C LEU A 168 10.47 15.97 -15.38
N ARG A 169 10.85 16.89 -14.49
CA ARG A 169 12.26 17.12 -14.13
C ARG A 169 12.91 15.86 -13.54
N ALA A 170 12.24 15.16 -12.63
CA ALA A 170 12.74 13.92 -12.04
C ALA A 170 12.86 12.79 -13.08
N LEU A 171 11.93 12.71 -14.02
CA LEU A 171 11.94 11.79 -15.16
C LEU A 171 13.12 12.06 -16.09
N TYR A 172 13.42 13.33 -16.38
CA TYR A 172 14.55 13.71 -17.22
C TYR A 172 15.90 13.45 -16.52
N LEU A 173 16.06 13.99 -15.31
CA LEU A 173 17.35 13.98 -14.61
C LEU A 173 17.66 12.66 -13.88
N GLY A 174 16.64 11.84 -13.56
CA GLY A 174 16.78 10.69 -12.68
C GLY A 174 17.10 11.05 -11.23
N ARG A 175 16.70 12.25 -10.79
CA ARG A 175 16.88 12.80 -9.43
C ARG A 175 15.86 13.90 -9.13
N GLY A 176 15.59 14.19 -7.86
CA GLY A 176 14.66 15.21 -7.39
C GLY A 176 13.28 14.67 -7.06
N SER A 177 13.19 13.46 -6.50
CA SER A 177 11.93 12.78 -6.18
C SER A 177 11.16 13.39 -5.00
N PHE A 178 11.83 14.14 -4.11
CA PHE A 178 11.22 14.68 -2.88
C PHE A 178 9.99 15.57 -3.11
N LEU A 179 10.11 16.56 -4.00
CA LEU A 179 9.04 17.52 -4.24
C LEU A 179 7.80 16.89 -4.90
N PRO A 180 7.92 16.13 -6.02
CA PRO A 180 6.74 15.49 -6.60
C PRO A 180 6.12 14.43 -5.67
N ALA A 181 6.92 13.71 -4.88
CA ALA A 181 6.40 12.78 -3.88
C ALA A 181 5.60 13.48 -2.78
N SER A 182 6.14 14.58 -2.22
CA SER A 182 5.44 15.36 -1.18
C SER A 182 4.14 15.96 -1.71
N LEU A 183 4.16 16.53 -2.93
CA LEU A 183 2.97 17.09 -3.57
C LEU A 183 1.92 16.02 -3.87
N PHE A 184 2.34 14.82 -4.31
CA PHE A 184 1.44 13.69 -4.49
C PHE A 184 0.72 13.33 -3.18
N LEU A 185 1.45 13.22 -2.06
CA LEU A 185 0.86 12.91 -0.76
C LEU A 185 -0.12 13.99 -0.28
N VAL A 186 0.22 15.26 -0.48
CA VAL A 186 -0.65 16.40 -0.16
C VAL A 186 -1.94 16.36 -0.98
N LEU A 187 -1.82 16.26 -2.30
CA LEU A 187 -2.96 16.24 -3.21
C LEU A 187 -3.81 14.98 -3.04
N GLN A 188 -3.21 13.83 -2.74
CA GLN A 188 -3.93 12.60 -2.37
C GLN A 188 -4.74 12.79 -1.08
N ALA A 189 -4.18 13.44 -0.05
CA ALA A 189 -4.92 13.75 1.17
C ALA A 189 -6.11 14.70 0.92
N TYR A 190 -5.96 15.66 0.00
CA TYR A 190 -7.09 16.48 -0.48
C TYR A 190 -8.18 15.64 -1.15
N LEU A 191 -7.83 14.67 -2.00
CA LEU A 191 -8.81 13.76 -2.61
C LEU A 191 -9.56 12.94 -1.54
N TYR A 192 -8.86 12.47 -0.49
CA TYR A 192 -9.47 11.73 0.61
C TYR A 192 -10.35 12.58 1.53
N SER A 193 -10.18 13.89 1.53
CA SER A 193 -10.97 14.84 2.33
C SER A 193 -12.45 14.91 1.90
N PHE A 194 -12.83 14.27 0.78
CA PHE A 194 -14.24 14.07 0.39
C PHE A 194 -14.85 12.78 0.98
N GLY A 195 -14.24 12.24 2.05
CA GLY A 195 -14.78 11.11 2.80
C GLY A 195 -14.70 9.76 2.08
N LYS A 196 -14.01 9.64 0.95
CA LYS A 196 -13.76 8.35 0.28
C LYS A 196 -12.27 8.02 0.36
N LEU A 197 -11.91 7.07 1.22
CA LEU A 197 -10.60 6.43 1.20
C LEU A 197 -10.52 5.52 -0.03
N ASP A 198 -10.01 6.05 -1.13
CA ASP A 198 -9.67 5.24 -2.29
C ASP A 198 -8.33 4.55 -2.05
N HIS A 199 -8.39 3.26 -1.69
CA HIS A 199 -7.21 2.43 -1.48
C HIS A 199 -6.39 2.24 -2.76
N THR A 200 -6.92 2.62 -3.94
CA THR A 200 -6.24 2.54 -5.26
C THR A 200 -4.81 3.02 -5.26
N PHE A 201 -4.47 4.04 -4.48
CA PHE A 201 -3.14 4.65 -4.45
C PHE A 201 -2.23 4.11 -3.34
N ALA A 202 -2.74 3.29 -2.42
CA ALA A 202 -2.04 2.90 -1.20
C ALA A 202 -0.64 2.29 -1.43
N PRO A 203 -0.42 1.35 -2.37
CA PRO A 203 0.93 0.83 -2.62
C PRO A 203 1.90 1.93 -3.09
N PHE A 204 1.44 2.83 -3.96
CA PHE A 204 2.28 3.90 -4.50
C PHE A 204 2.55 5.01 -3.48
N THR A 205 1.62 5.26 -2.54
CA THR A 205 1.87 6.12 -1.38
C THR A 205 3.12 5.69 -0.60
N TYR A 206 3.32 4.38 -0.39
CA TYR A 206 4.54 3.88 0.26
C TYR A 206 5.80 4.11 -0.59
N VAL A 207 5.69 4.02 -1.92
CA VAL A 207 6.79 4.36 -2.84
C VAL A 207 7.13 5.85 -2.72
N CYS A 208 6.12 6.74 -2.71
CA CYS A 208 6.30 8.18 -2.51
C CYS A 208 7.01 8.50 -1.18
N LEU A 209 6.68 7.79 -0.10
CA LEU A 209 7.34 7.98 1.20
C LEU A 209 8.82 7.53 1.20
N LEU A 210 9.14 6.43 0.50
CA LEU A 210 10.46 5.80 0.56
C LEU A 210 11.43 6.27 -0.54
N MET A 211 10.93 6.75 -1.68
CA MET A 211 11.77 7.13 -2.83
C MET A 211 12.72 8.30 -2.52
N PRO A 212 12.27 9.40 -1.87
CA PRO A 212 13.16 10.50 -1.51
C PRO A 212 14.26 10.06 -0.54
N TRP A 213 13.94 9.15 0.38
CA TRP A 213 14.91 8.60 1.30
C TRP A 213 15.98 7.76 0.58
N TRP A 214 15.58 6.95 -0.40
CA TRP A 214 16.51 6.19 -1.21
C TRP A 214 17.47 7.10 -1.99
N GLU A 215 16.93 8.14 -2.61
CA GLU A 215 17.72 9.12 -3.33
C GLU A 215 18.76 9.82 -2.43
N VAL A 216 18.35 10.26 -1.23
CA VAL A 216 19.26 10.86 -0.24
C VAL A 216 20.37 9.88 0.16
N ALA A 217 20.05 8.61 0.38
CA ALA A 217 21.04 7.59 0.71
C ALA A 217 22.07 7.42 -0.42
N CYS A 218 21.63 7.43 -1.68
CA CYS A 218 22.50 7.30 -2.84
C CYS A 218 23.33 8.56 -3.10
N TRP A 219 22.79 9.76 -2.86
CA TRP A 219 23.57 11.00 -2.87
C TRP A 219 24.70 11.01 -1.82
N ARG A 220 24.41 10.54 -0.60
CA ARG A 220 25.43 10.39 0.45
C ARG A 220 26.52 9.39 0.06
N ALA A 221 26.16 8.30 -0.62
CA ALA A 221 27.12 7.32 -1.12
C ALA A 221 28.00 7.92 -2.23
N GLN A 222 27.40 8.66 -3.17
CA GLN A 222 28.13 9.35 -4.23
C GLN A 222 29.13 10.38 -3.69
N LYS A 223 28.75 11.17 -2.68
CA LYS A 223 29.66 12.12 -2.01
C LYS A 223 30.88 11.45 -1.37
N LYS A 224 30.77 10.18 -1.01
CA LYS A 224 31.87 9.37 -0.46
C LYS A 224 32.67 8.63 -1.55
N GLY A 225 32.37 8.86 -2.83
CA GLY A 225 33.05 8.23 -3.96
C GLY A 225 32.57 6.80 -4.30
N PHE A 226 31.47 6.32 -3.69
CA PHE A 226 30.94 5.00 -4.02
C PHE A 226 30.15 5.03 -5.33
N SER A 227 30.26 3.96 -6.13
CA SER A 227 29.48 3.74 -7.37
C SER A 227 28.18 2.96 -7.14
N PHE A 228 27.89 2.62 -5.88
CA PHE A 228 26.74 1.83 -5.46
C PHE A 228 26.12 2.39 -4.17
N CYS A 229 24.85 2.07 -3.93
CA CYS A 229 24.17 2.34 -2.66
C CYS A 229 23.41 1.10 -2.16
N SER A 230 22.93 1.16 -0.92
CA SER A 230 22.16 0.07 -0.33
C SER A 230 20.81 -0.12 -1.03
N ALA A 231 20.41 -1.37 -1.26
CA ALA A 231 19.07 -1.75 -1.69
C ALA A 231 18.03 -1.75 -0.56
N THR A 232 18.42 -1.44 0.68
CA THR A 232 17.50 -1.44 1.83
C THR A 232 16.21 -0.65 1.57
N PRO A 233 16.22 0.57 1.01
CA PRO A 233 14.97 1.29 0.76
C PRO A 233 14.07 0.61 -0.27
N LEU A 234 14.64 0.03 -1.34
CA LEU A 234 13.90 -0.76 -2.32
C LEU A 234 13.24 -1.97 -1.65
N LEU A 235 13.97 -2.65 -0.77
CA LEU A 235 13.45 -3.79 -0.03
C LEU A 235 12.27 -3.39 0.87
N TYR A 236 12.32 -2.22 1.51
CA TYR A 236 11.19 -1.69 2.27
C TYR A 236 9.99 -1.33 1.39
N MET A 237 10.21 -0.82 0.16
CA MET A 237 9.12 -0.63 -0.80
C MET A 237 8.46 -1.97 -1.16
N GLN A 238 9.26 -2.99 -1.45
CA GLN A 238 8.77 -4.34 -1.77
C GLN A 238 7.95 -4.92 -0.63
N VAL A 239 8.46 -4.82 0.60
CA VAL A 239 7.77 -5.27 1.82
C VAL A 239 6.47 -4.50 1.98
N ALA A 240 6.48 -3.16 1.92
CA ALA A 240 5.28 -2.35 2.06
C ALA A 240 4.20 -2.74 1.04
N ILE A 241 4.56 -2.83 -0.26
CA ILE A 241 3.64 -3.24 -1.32
C ILE A 241 3.07 -4.64 -1.05
N ALA A 242 3.91 -5.61 -0.66
CA ALA A 242 3.48 -6.97 -0.37
C ALA A 242 2.49 -7.01 0.81
N PHE A 243 2.78 -6.25 1.88
CA PHE A 243 1.91 -6.18 3.05
C PHE A 243 0.60 -5.45 2.79
N CYS A 244 0.50 -4.55 1.81
CA CYS A 244 -0.79 -4.00 1.39
C CYS A 244 -1.79 -5.10 1.00
N TYR A 245 -1.34 -6.09 0.23
CA TYR A 245 -2.20 -7.20 -0.19
C TYR A 245 -2.55 -8.12 0.99
N VAL A 246 -1.59 -8.40 1.87
CA VAL A 246 -1.84 -9.18 3.08
C VAL A 246 -2.87 -8.47 3.96
N GLN A 247 -2.72 -7.16 4.17
CA GLN A 247 -3.70 -6.36 4.93
C GLN A 247 -5.07 -6.37 4.29
N ALA A 248 -5.15 -6.28 2.95
CA ALA A 248 -6.42 -6.36 2.23
C ALA A 248 -7.10 -7.74 2.35
N GLY A 249 -6.32 -8.83 2.41
CA GLY A 249 -6.84 -10.18 2.68
C GLY A 249 -7.27 -10.37 4.12
N MET A 250 -6.46 -9.88 5.07
CA MET A 250 -6.79 -9.90 6.49
C MET A 250 -8.04 -9.08 6.81
N GLU A 251 -8.21 -7.92 6.18
CA GLU A 251 -9.42 -7.12 6.33
C GLU A 251 -10.66 -7.89 5.94
N LYS A 252 -10.61 -8.65 4.84
CA LYS A 252 -11.73 -9.52 4.43
C LYS A 252 -12.01 -10.58 5.48
N LEU A 253 -10.98 -11.30 5.92
CA LEU A 253 -11.12 -12.33 6.95
C LEU A 253 -11.67 -11.79 8.26
N LEU A 254 -11.15 -10.65 8.71
CA LEU A 254 -11.51 -10.12 10.02
C LEU A 254 -12.89 -9.43 9.96
N LEU A 255 -13.21 -8.65 8.92
CA LEU A 255 -14.50 -7.95 8.83
C LEU A 255 -15.65 -8.87 8.39
N GLY A 256 -15.43 -9.69 7.35
CA GLY A 256 -16.50 -10.54 6.82
C GLY A 256 -16.49 -11.96 7.39
N GLY A 257 -15.43 -12.40 8.07
CA GLY A 257 -15.36 -13.74 8.64
C GLY A 257 -15.59 -14.83 7.59
N SER A 258 -16.39 -15.83 7.96
CA SER A 258 -16.81 -16.91 7.05
C SER A 258 -17.77 -16.46 5.95
N ALA A 259 -18.38 -15.28 6.04
CA ALA A 259 -19.29 -14.77 5.01
C ALA A 259 -18.56 -14.50 3.68
N TRP A 260 -17.23 -14.32 3.70
CA TRP A 260 -16.43 -14.25 2.47
C TRP A 260 -16.42 -15.56 1.68
N TRP A 261 -16.72 -16.70 2.30
CA TRP A 261 -16.84 -17.99 1.62
C TRP A 261 -18.25 -18.29 1.13
N ASN A 262 -19.15 -17.29 1.13
CA ASN A 262 -20.52 -17.46 0.69
C ASN A 262 -20.68 -17.01 -0.78
N ALA A 263 -21.24 -17.88 -1.62
CA ALA A 263 -21.53 -17.57 -3.03
C ALA A 263 -22.34 -16.28 -3.21
N ASN A 264 -23.33 -16.05 -2.35
CA ASN A 264 -24.18 -14.87 -2.41
C ASN A 264 -23.41 -13.58 -2.17
N HIS A 265 -22.35 -13.61 -1.34
CA HIS A 265 -21.53 -12.43 -1.08
C HIS A 265 -20.84 -11.95 -2.35
N LEU A 266 -20.13 -12.84 -3.05
CA LEU A 266 -19.48 -12.51 -4.32
C LEU A 266 -20.51 -12.17 -5.41
N ARG A 267 -21.62 -12.91 -5.47
CA ARG A 267 -22.72 -12.63 -6.40
C ARG A 267 -23.24 -11.20 -6.23
N THR A 268 -23.49 -10.75 -5.00
CA THR A 268 -23.90 -9.37 -4.73
C THR A 268 -22.87 -8.37 -5.23
N PHE A 269 -21.58 -8.57 -4.96
CA PHE A 269 -20.53 -7.67 -5.48
C PHE A 269 -20.51 -7.60 -7.00
N LEU A 270 -20.60 -8.73 -7.69
CA LEU A 270 -20.61 -8.81 -9.15
C LEU A 270 -21.83 -8.08 -9.75
N LEU A 271 -23.01 -8.30 -9.16
CA LEU A 271 -24.25 -7.69 -9.63
C LEU A 271 -24.31 -6.18 -9.37
N VAL A 272 -23.80 -5.72 -8.22
CA VAL A 272 -23.74 -4.29 -7.88
C VAL A 272 -22.84 -3.51 -8.85
N HIS A 273 -21.73 -4.10 -9.28
CA HIS A 273 -20.82 -3.45 -10.23
C HIS A 273 -21.31 -3.54 -11.69
N GLY A 274 -22.12 -4.55 -12.02
CA GLY A 274 -22.86 -4.58 -13.28
C GLY A 274 -22.01 -4.73 -14.54
N GLN A 275 -20.79 -5.30 -14.47
CA GLN A 275 -20.05 -5.67 -15.67
C GLN A 275 -20.69 -6.87 -16.36
N ALA A 276 -20.63 -6.91 -17.71
CA ALA A 276 -21.26 -7.99 -18.47
C ALA A 276 -20.69 -9.38 -18.12
N THR A 277 -19.37 -9.50 -18.06
CA THR A 277 -18.64 -10.68 -17.61
C THR A 277 -18.89 -10.98 -16.11
N GLY A 278 -19.02 -9.94 -15.28
CA GLY A 278 -19.38 -10.08 -13.88
C GLY A 278 -20.77 -10.70 -13.68
N ARG A 279 -21.77 -10.26 -14.44
CA ARG A 279 -23.12 -10.86 -14.46
C ARG A 279 -23.10 -12.31 -14.96
N ALA A 280 -22.30 -12.62 -15.96
CA ALA A 280 -22.14 -13.99 -16.45
C ALA A 280 -21.55 -14.90 -15.36
N LEU A 281 -20.52 -14.43 -14.64
CA LEU A 281 -19.95 -15.18 -13.51
C LEU A 281 -20.97 -15.32 -12.37
N ALA A 282 -21.74 -14.28 -12.06
CA ALA A 282 -22.75 -14.29 -11.00
C ALA A 282 -23.86 -15.35 -11.20
N ALA A 283 -24.12 -15.74 -12.46
CA ALA A 283 -25.06 -16.80 -12.83
C ALA A 283 -24.46 -18.22 -12.74
N SER A 284 -23.17 -18.34 -12.42
CA SER A 284 -22.50 -19.63 -12.28
C SER A 284 -22.92 -20.38 -11.00
N PRO A 285 -22.68 -21.70 -10.92
CA PRO A 285 -22.96 -22.49 -9.72
C PRO A 285 -22.26 -21.95 -8.47
N ASP A 286 -22.90 -22.10 -7.31
CA ASP A 286 -22.41 -21.57 -6.03
C ASP A 286 -20.98 -22.03 -5.73
N LEU A 287 -20.65 -23.31 -5.99
CA LEU A 287 -19.31 -23.85 -5.78
C LEU A 287 -18.22 -23.05 -6.51
N LEU A 288 -18.49 -22.56 -7.72
CA LEU A 288 -17.51 -21.76 -8.48
C LEU A 288 -17.31 -20.38 -7.84
N LEU A 289 -18.40 -19.77 -7.35
CA LEU A 289 -18.35 -18.47 -6.69
C LEU A 289 -17.64 -18.55 -5.34
N GLU A 290 -17.89 -19.61 -4.57
CA GLU A 290 -17.19 -19.88 -3.31
C GLU A 290 -15.70 -20.11 -3.55
N ALA A 291 -15.36 -20.96 -4.54
CA ALA A 291 -13.97 -21.21 -4.91
C ALA A 291 -13.27 -19.92 -5.35
N ALA A 292 -13.93 -19.07 -6.16
CA ALA A 292 -13.38 -17.78 -6.58
C ALA A 292 -13.12 -16.86 -5.38
N SER A 293 -14.05 -16.75 -4.42
CA SER A 293 -13.87 -15.95 -3.21
C SER A 293 -12.71 -16.45 -2.35
N VAL A 294 -12.60 -17.76 -2.17
CA VAL A 294 -11.49 -18.39 -1.44
C VAL A 294 -10.17 -18.11 -2.15
N LEU A 295 -10.11 -18.26 -3.48
CA LEU A 295 -8.90 -18.01 -4.27
C LEU A 295 -8.44 -16.55 -4.18
N VAL A 296 -9.37 -15.58 -4.23
CA VAL A 296 -9.06 -14.16 -4.02
C VAL A 296 -8.39 -13.94 -2.67
N LEU A 297 -8.98 -14.52 -1.62
CA LEU A 297 -8.46 -14.38 -0.26
C LEU A 297 -7.08 -15.05 -0.11
N LEU A 298 -6.96 -16.32 -0.52
CA LEU A 298 -5.72 -17.07 -0.46
C LEU A 298 -4.60 -16.36 -1.23
N TRP A 299 -4.90 -15.84 -2.41
CA TRP A 299 -3.94 -15.11 -3.21
C TRP A 299 -3.47 -13.83 -2.50
N GLN A 300 -4.37 -13.03 -1.94
CA GLN A 300 -4.02 -11.80 -1.21
C GLN A 300 -3.12 -12.08 0.00
N LEU A 301 -3.44 -13.11 0.78
CA LEU A 301 -2.62 -13.52 1.94
C LEU A 301 -1.28 -14.13 1.52
N ALA A 302 -1.26 -14.90 0.43
CA ALA A 302 -0.05 -15.54 -0.08
C ALA A 302 0.86 -14.56 -0.84
N PHE A 303 0.39 -13.37 -1.22
CA PHE A 303 1.14 -12.43 -2.05
C PHE A 303 2.49 -12.01 -1.43
N VAL A 304 2.66 -12.10 -0.11
CA VAL A 304 3.96 -11.92 0.56
C VAL A 304 5.06 -12.85 0.02
N GLY A 305 4.68 -13.98 -0.57
CA GLY A 305 5.57 -14.88 -1.30
C GLY A 305 6.27 -14.23 -2.50
N VAL A 306 5.82 -13.05 -2.97
CA VAL A 306 6.52 -12.25 -4.00
C VAL A 306 7.92 -11.82 -3.56
N LEU A 307 8.15 -11.68 -2.25
CA LEU A 307 9.44 -11.31 -1.68
C LEU A 307 10.48 -12.41 -1.88
N HIS A 308 10.03 -13.67 -2.02
CA HIS A 308 10.92 -14.79 -2.25
C HIS A 308 11.33 -14.90 -3.74
N PRO A 309 12.63 -14.93 -4.08
CA PRO A 309 13.09 -14.84 -5.46
C PRO A 309 12.54 -15.91 -6.42
N LYS A 310 12.29 -17.14 -5.94
CA LYS A 310 11.81 -18.24 -6.79
C LYS A 310 10.33 -18.10 -7.18
N SER A 311 9.53 -17.44 -6.34
CA SER A 311 8.08 -17.29 -6.51
C SER A 311 7.68 -15.90 -6.99
N ARG A 312 8.61 -14.95 -7.00
CA ARG A 312 8.38 -13.55 -7.40
C ARG A 312 7.63 -13.42 -8.73
N LEU A 313 8.12 -14.06 -9.79
CA LEU A 313 7.50 -13.97 -11.12
C LEU A 313 6.09 -14.55 -11.13
N PHE A 314 5.87 -15.67 -10.43
CA PHE A 314 4.54 -16.26 -10.29
C PHE A 314 3.56 -15.28 -9.63
N PHE A 315 3.95 -14.64 -8.52
CA PHE A 315 3.09 -13.67 -7.83
C PHE A 315 2.88 -12.38 -8.61
N ILE A 316 3.89 -11.87 -9.33
CA ILE A 316 3.73 -10.70 -10.21
C ILE A 316 2.74 -11.02 -11.34
N PHE A 317 2.90 -12.18 -11.99
CA PHE A 317 2.01 -12.58 -13.09
C PHE A 317 0.58 -12.83 -12.61
N THR A 318 0.40 -13.61 -11.54
CA THR A 318 -0.92 -13.85 -10.95
C THR A 318 -1.53 -12.58 -10.37
N GLY A 319 -0.73 -11.63 -9.90
CA GLY A 319 -1.19 -10.31 -9.48
C GLY A 319 -1.67 -9.44 -10.62
N PHE A 320 -0.98 -9.48 -11.76
CA PHE A 320 -1.49 -8.84 -12.97
C PHE A 320 -2.85 -9.44 -13.38
N LEU A 321 -2.97 -10.78 -13.39
CA LEU A 321 -4.23 -11.45 -13.69
C LEU A 321 -5.33 -11.15 -12.67
N PHE A 322 -4.98 -11.02 -11.38
CA PHE A 322 -5.91 -10.65 -10.32
C PHE A 322 -6.52 -9.26 -10.57
N HIS A 323 -5.70 -8.26 -10.90
CA HIS A 323 -6.21 -6.92 -11.23
C HIS A 323 -6.99 -6.89 -12.54
N LEU A 324 -6.52 -7.62 -13.55
CA LEU A 324 -7.28 -7.79 -14.79
C LEU A 324 -8.65 -8.42 -14.54
N ALA A 325 -8.72 -9.45 -13.68
CA ALA A 325 -9.97 -10.08 -13.29
C ALA A 325 -10.89 -9.10 -12.56
N ASN A 326 -10.39 -8.31 -11.61
CA ASN A 326 -11.19 -7.27 -10.94
C ASN A 326 -11.74 -6.26 -11.94
N TYR A 327 -10.93 -5.84 -12.93
CA TYR A 327 -11.43 -4.93 -13.95
C TYR A 327 -12.52 -5.57 -14.80
N LEU A 328 -12.29 -6.80 -15.29
CA LEU A 328 -13.26 -7.47 -16.14
C LEU A 328 -14.56 -7.71 -15.37
N PHE A 329 -14.50 -8.26 -14.16
CA PHE A 329 -15.69 -8.69 -13.43
C PHE A 329 -16.38 -7.58 -12.62
N LEU A 330 -15.63 -6.59 -12.13
CA LEU A 330 -16.15 -5.53 -11.25
C LEU A 330 -15.98 -4.13 -11.86
N GLY A 331 -15.24 -3.96 -12.95
CA GLY A 331 -14.96 -2.62 -13.51
C GLY A 331 -14.06 -1.79 -12.61
N VAL A 332 -13.35 -2.42 -11.66
CA VAL A 332 -12.45 -1.77 -10.70
C VAL A 332 -11.04 -2.29 -10.94
N GLY A 333 -10.02 -1.43 -10.93
CA GLY A 333 -8.64 -1.90 -11.01
C GLY A 333 -8.07 -2.05 -12.43
N TRP A 334 -8.41 -1.14 -13.36
CA TRP A 334 -7.83 -1.14 -14.72
C TRP A 334 -6.29 -0.93 -14.75
N TRP A 335 -5.69 -1.01 -15.93
CA TRP A 335 -4.27 -0.75 -16.24
C TRP A 335 -3.73 0.58 -15.67
N LEU A 336 -4.59 1.58 -15.45
CA LEU A 336 -4.23 2.86 -14.84
C LEU A 336 -4.14 2.83 -13.30
N HIS A 337 -4.53 1.73 -12.65
CA HIS A 337 -4.45 1.62 -11.20
C HIS A 337 -3.03 1.39 -10.69
N THR A 338 -2.80 1.79 -9.43
CA THR A 338 -1.42 1.94 -8.96
C THR A 338 -0.64 0.65 -8.75
N TYR A 339 -1.38 -0.45 -8.63
CA TYR A 339 -0.85 -1.71 -8.19
C TYR A 339 0.10 -2.36 -9.20
N VAL A 340 -0.28 -2.37 -10.48
CA VAL A 340 0.46 -3.08 -11.53
C VAL A 340 1.82 -2.42 -11.79
N TRP A 341 1.88 -1.09 -11.73
CA TRP A 341 3.15 -0.39 -11.92
C TRP A 341 4.00 -0.30 -10.67
N CYS A 342 3.51 -0.80 -9.54
CA CYS A 342 4.38 -1.05 -8.41
C CYS A 342 5.21 -2.35 -8.61
N TYR A 343 4.85 -3.22 -9.57
CA TYR A 343 5.53 -4.50 -9.73
C TYR A 343 7.00 -4.41 -10.15
N PRO A 344 7.43 -3.44 -10.97
CA PRO A 344 8.85 -3.32 -11.30
C PRO A 344 9.76 -3.04 -10.11
N PHE A 345 9.24 -2.51 -8.98
CA PHE A 345 10.00 -2.37 -7.73
C PHE A 345 10.36 -3.71 -7.07
N PHE A 346 9.73 -4.84 -7.44
CA PHE A 346 10.15 -6.17 -6.98
C PHE A 346 11.43 -6.67 -7.63
N PHE A 347 11.97 -5.95 -8.60
CA PHE A 347 13.20 -6.29 -9.27
C PHE A 347 14.34 -5.36 -8.84
N ASP A 348 15.57 -5.84 -8.95
CA ASP A 348 16.77 -5.12 -8.51
C ASP A 348 17.42 -4.30 -9.63
N SER A 349 16.82 -4.37 -10.81
CA SER A 349 17.17 -3.60 -11.99
C SER A 349 15.94 -3.50 -12.87
N LEU A 350 15.80 -2.39 -13.59
CA LEU A 350 14.75 -2.24 -14.60
C LEU A 350 15.19 -2.73 -15.99
N SER A 351 16.43 -3.22 -16.13
CA SER A 351 16.90 -3.88 -17.35
C SER A 351 16.29 -5.28 -17.48
N GLY A 352 15.01 -5.35 -17.86
CA GLY A 352 14.25 -6.59 -18.01
C GLY A 352 14.97 -7.64 -18.87
N LEU A 353 15.74 -7.21 -19.86
CA LEU A 353 16.58 -8.08 -20.70
C LEU A 353 17.64 -8.84 -19.89
N ARG A 354 18.35 -8.20 -18.95
CA ARG A 354 19.38 -8.89 -18.14
C ARG A 354 18.76 -9.86 -17.16
N GLN A 355 17.58 -9.56 -16.64
CA GLN A 355 16.88 -10.42 -15.69
C GLN A 355 16.28 -11.64 -16.34
N PHE A 356 15.65 -11.47 -17.51
CA PHE A 356 15.18 -12.58 -18.32
C PHE A 356 16.35 -13.51 -18.72
N VAL A 357 17.47 -12.95 -19.16
CA VAL A 357 18.68 -13.73 -19.48
C VAL A 357 19.26 -14.46 -18.25
N ARG A 358 19.28 -13.82 -17.07
CA ARG A 358 19.71 -14.49 -15.82
C ARG A 358 18.76 -15.63 -15.42
N PHE A 359 17.45 -15.42 -15.54
CA PHE A 359 16.45 -16.44 -15.26
C PHE A 359 16.63 -17.67 -16.16
N LEU A 360 16.77 -17.45 -17.47
CA LEU A 360 17.03 -18.53 -18.43
C LEU A 360 18.35 -19.28 -18.12
N LYS A 361 19.41 -18.55 -17.78
CA LYS A 361 20.71 -19.16 -17.42
C LYS A 361 20.65 -20.01 -16.15
N ILE A 362 19.92 -19.58 -15.12
CA ILE A 362 19.79 -20.34 -13.85
C ILE A 362 19.04 -21.66 -14.08
N ASN A 363 18.03 -21.68 -14.94
CA ASN A 363 17.27 -22.89 -15.24
C ASN A 363 18.04 -23.84 -16.16
N ALA A 364 18.80 -23.31 -17.13
CA ALA A 364 19.66 -24.12 -17.99
C ALA A 364 20.79 -24.83 -17.22
N TYR A 365 21.31 -24.25 -16.14
CA TYR A 365 22.36 -24.87 -15.33
C TYR A 365 21.82 -26.00 -14.44
N ARG A 366 20.56 -25.90 -13.98
CA ARG A 366 19.89 -26.94 -13.19
C ARG A 366 19.45 -28.17 -13.98
N GLN A 367 19.33 -28.06 -15.31
CA GLN A 367 19.03 -29.20 -16.16
C GLN A 367 20.29 -29.97 -16.58
N LYS A 368 21.49 -29.45 -16.27
CA LYS A 368 22.78 -30.09 -16.54
C LYS A 368 23.43 -30.68 -15.28
N GLN A 369 22.73 -30.67 -14.16
CA GLN A 369 23.03 -31.42 -12.93
C GLN A 369 21.91 -32.43 -12.73
#